data_AF-A0A6A5WI15-F1
#
_entry.id   AF-A0A6A5WI15-F1
#
_cell.length_a   1.000
_cell.length_b   1.000
_cell.length_c   1.000
_cell.angle_alpha   90.00
_cell.angle_beta   90.00
_cell.angle_gamma   90.00
#
_symmetry.space_group_name_H-M   'P 1'
#
loop_
_entity.id
_entity.type
_entity.pdbx_description
1 polymer ?
#
loop_
_entity_poly.entity_id
_entity_poly.type
_entity_poly.pdbx_seq_one_letter_code
_entity_poly.pdbx_strand_id
1 'polypeptide(L)'
;MPLTPKYNQSLPRIIHSLTAATRPHIINSHIGIQRRIRINHISSTLLHLPCLSPPQLPILDLRITSPQFNRVHSKTKMTDATNHPLCGLWQPTQLAKLYYGSKSVENHLLEALPTESSKAFIITGNSLATKTPLVKQVEELLGQRHAGTFSKIGEHAPVKQLDEATELVKKDGSVDTVISIGGGSPIDSAKAISYRLHEQSGKWLYHIAIPTTLSASECTMMAGYTQEDGLKTGVRAPELVPNVVLYDSTFSLHTPQRLWLSTGMRALDHAIELLYHPTASEMPARWTVLQAAASLFENLPQYKQNPKDEDTITKLQLASFASLGFLGTNIKGGLGLSHSLGYALGSPYGIPHGITSCLTLGRVVKLKAREPHAAGQVARLLPFLGLAASGDGKVDAEVVGEKVLQLVRDLGLDCDLRNYRVGRDQVEVITRRATGLDGGVGVERVRDLVGELF
;
A
#
# COMPACT_ATOMS: atom_id res chain seq x y z
N MET A 1 24.00 -37.62 -58.96
CA MET A 1 22.93 -38.64 -59.09
C MET A 1 22.62 -39.19 -57.71
N PRO A 2 21.34 -39.45 -57.41
CA PRO A 2 20.65 -38.93 -56.24
C PRO A 2 20.12 -40.08 -55.35
N LEU A 3 19.38 -39.81 -54.27
CA LEU A 3 17.92 -39.86 -54.30
C LEU A 3 17.31 -39.04 -53.15
N THR A 4 16.68 -37.91 -53.49
CA THR A 4 15.40 -37.48 -52.90
C THR A 4 14.26 -38.16 -53.67
N PRO A 5 13.07 -38.34 -53.05
CA PRO A 5 11.94 -37.43 -53.37
C PRO A 5 11.18 -36.99 -52.10
N LYS A 6 10.83 -35.72 -51.88
CA LYS A 6 9.79 -34.85 -52.51
C LYS A 6 8.36 -35.39 -52.46
N TYR A 7 7.46 -34.60 -51.86
CA TYR A 7 6.05 -34.25 -52.17
C TYR A 7 5.39 -33.87 -50.82
N ASN A 8 5.08 -32.62 -50.44
CA ASN A 8 4.46 -31.44 -51.06
C ASN A 8 3.00 -31.64 -51.51
N GLN A 9 2.05 -31.03 -50.78
CA GLN A 9 0.76 -30.42 -51.20
C GLN A 9 -0.14 -30.28 -49.94
N SER A 10 -0.39 -29.07 -49.42
CA SER A 10 -1.33 -28.02 -49.87
C SER A 10 -2.62 -28.01 -49.03
N LEU A 11 -2.74 -26.94 -48.21
CA LEU A 11 -3.93 -26.21 -47.72
C LEU A 11 -5.34 -26.70 -48.11
N PRO A 12 -6.35 -26.49 -47.23
CA PRO A 12 -7.09 -25.23 -47.38
C PRO A 12 -7.42 -24.50 -46.06
N ARG A 13 -7.36 -23.16 -46.17
CA ARG A 13 -8.09 -22.21 -45.35
C ARG A 13 -9.59 -22.50 -45.49
N ILE A 14 -10.30 -22.66 -44.37
CA ILE A 14 -11.76 -22.59 -44.35
C ILE A 14 -12.16 -21.17 -43.94
N ILE A 15 -12.59 -20.44 -44.97
CA ILE A 15 -13.43 -19.26 -44.90
C ILE A 15 -14.86 -19.77 -44.83
N HIS A 16 -15.64 -19.38 -43.82
CA HIS A 16 -17.11 -19.40 -43.91
C HIS A 16 -17.64 -17.98 -43.83
N SER A 17 -18.03 -17.49 -44.99
CA SER A 17 -18.97 -16.39 -45.18
C SER A 17 -20.40 -16.90 -44.92
N LEU A 18 -21.16 -16.18 -44.10
CA LEU A 18 -22.62 -16.16 -44.18
C LEU A 18 -23.06 -14.70 -44.24
N THR A 19 -23.71 -14.37 -45.35
CA THR A 19 -24.31 -13.09 -45.67
C THR A 19 -25.74 -13.00 -45.17
N ALA A 20 -26.07 -11.78 -44.73
CA ALA A 20 -27.32 -11.03 -44.98
C ALA A 20 -28.49 -11.08 -43.96
N ALA A 21 -28.93 -9.83 -43.70
CA ALA A 21 -30.23 -9.34 -43.26
C ALA A 21 -30.59 -9.54 -41.77
N THR A 22 -30.73 -8.50 -40.97
CA THR A 22 -31.78 -7.46 -41.13
C THR A 22 -31.48 -6.24 -40.25
N ARG A 23 -31.79 -5.04 -40.77
CA ARG A 23 -31.76 -3.75 -40.05
C ARG A 23 -32.88 -3.69 -39.01
N PRO A 24 -32.74 -2.84 -37.97
CA PRO A 24 -33.89 -2.11 -37.48
C PRO A 24 -33.73 -0.59 -37.63
N HIS A 25 -34.89 0.01 -37.85
CA HIS A 25 -35.17 1.39 -38.16
C HIS A 25 -34.74 2.37 -37.07
N ILE A 26 -34.15 3.49 -37.50
CA ILE A 26 -34.14 4.74 -36.75
C ILE A 26 -35.55 5.33 -36.87
N ILE A 27 -36.28 5.37 -35.77
CA ILE A 27 -37.50 6.17 -35.62
C ILE A 27 -37.25 7.20 -34.52
N ASN A 28 -37.18 8.46 -34.94
CA ASN A 28 -37.41 9.62 -34.10
C ASN A 28 -38.83 9.56 -33.54
N SER A 29 -39.00 9.70 -32.23
CA SER A 29 -40.20 10.33 -31.68
C SER A 29 -39.92 10.95 -30.32
N HIS A 30 -40.20 12.26 -30.25
CA HIS A 30 -40.36 13.05 -29.05
C HIS A 30 -41.53 12.55 -28.19
N ILE A 31 -41.31 12.52 -26.87
CA ILE A 31 -42.25 12.82 -25.77
C ILE A 31 -41.30 13.08 -24.57
N GLY A 32 -41.27 14.19 -23.83
CA GLY A 32 -42.30 15.16 -23.54
C GLY A 32 -42.78 15.01 -22.09
N ILE A 33 -41.95 15.26 -21.08
CA ILE A 33 -42.42 15.48 -19.69
C ILE A 33 -41.71 16.70 -19.09
N GLN A 34 -42.43 17.83 -19.12
CA GLN A 34 -42.11 19.03 -18.34
C GLN A 34 -42.60 18.84 -16.90
N ARG A 35 -41.76 19.15 -15.91
CA ARG A 35 -42.21 19.66 -14.61
C ARG A 35 -41.65 21.08 -14.43
N ARG A 36 -42.52 22.07 -14.65
CA ARG A 36 -42.31 23.48 -14.29
C ARG A 36 -42.61 23.64 -12.80
N ILE A 37 -41.69 24.24 -12.04
CA ILE A 37 -42.03 24.96 -10.81
C ILE A 37 -41.80 26.44 -11.10
N ARG A 38 -42.88 27.22 -11.04
CA ARG A 38 -42.90 28.69 -11.11
C ARG A 38 -42.50 29.25 -9.75
N ILE A 39 -41.68 30.28 -9.74
CA ILE A 39 -41.63 31.25 -8.63
C ILE A 39 -42.03 32.59 -9.23
N ASN A 40 -43.21 33.09 -8.85
CA ASN A 40 -43.65 34.45 -9.12
C ASN A 40 -43.34 35.32 -7.90
N HIS A 41 -42.64 36.44 -8.13
CA HIS A 41 -42.74 37.64 -7.30
C HIS A 41 -44.09 38.32 -7.56
N ILE A 42 -44.68 38.95 -6.54
CA ILE A 42 -45.40 40.25 -6.61
C ILE A 42 -45.43 40.86 -5.20
N SER A 43 -45.29 42.19 -5.22
CA SER A 43 -45.14 43.18 -4.16
C SER A 43 -46.48 43.72 -3.62
N SER A 44 -46.48 44.27 -2.40
CA SER A 44 -47.47 45.26 -1.95
C SER A 44 -46.91 46.24 -0.88
N THR A 45 -46.48 47.40 -1.37
CA THR A 45 -46.71 48.81 -0.96
C THR A 45 -47.01 49.29 0.50
N LEU A 46 -46.28 50.39 0.87
CA LEU A 46 -46.63 51.64 1.62
C LEU A 46 -46.98 51.52 3.13
N LEU A 47 -46.55 52.38 4.09
CA LEU A 47 -46.34 53.84 4.15
C LEU A 47 -45.57 54.27 5.44
N HIS A 48 -45.07 55.53 5.42
CA HIS A 48 -44.74 56.47 6.53
C HIS A 48 -43.25 56.77 6.91
N LEU A 49 -42.86 58.01 6.58
CA LEU A 49 -41.76 58.88 7.08
C LEU A 49 -42.27 59.70 8.32
N PRO A 50 -41.56 60.69 8.94
CA PRO A 50 -40.16 61.22 8.81
C PRO A 50 -39.46 61.53 10.17
N CYS A 51 -38.18 61.97 10.20
CA CYS A 51 -37.71 63.14 11.00
C CYS A 51 -36.27 63.59 10.67
N LEU A 52 -35.95 64.84 11.00
CA LEU A 52 -34.98 65.78 10.41
C LEU A 52 -33.56 65.86 11.06
N SER A 53 -32.54 66.17 10.23
CA SER A 53 -31.36 67.10 10.27
C SER A 53 -30.69 67.55 11.60
N PRO A 54 -29.37 67.94 11.69
CA PRO A 54 -28.61 68.80 10.74
C PRO A 54 -27.06 68.49 10.59
N PRO A 55 -26.27 69.30 9.83
CA PRO A 55 -24.93 68.94 9.29
C PRO A 55 -23.75 69.60 10.03
N GLN A 56 -22.51 69.09 9.84
CA GLN A 56 -21.25 69.86 9.96
C GLN A 56 -20.02 69.10 9.37
N LEU A 57 -19.25 69.80 8.52
CA LEU A 57 -17.94 69.46 7.90
C LEU A 57 -16.77 69.87 8.86
N PRO A 58 -15.47 69.75 8.49
CA PRO A 58 -14.67 68.58 8.06
C PRO A 58 -13.37 68.46 8.89
N ILE A 59 -12.70 67.30 8.89
CA ILE A 59 -11.25 67.24 9.19
C ILE A 59 -10.58 66.32 8.16
N LEU A 60 -9.70 66.90 7.34
CA LEU A 60 -8.78 66.21 6.46
C LEU A 60 -7.84 65.33 7.30
N ASP A 61 -7.66 64.07 6.92
CA ASP A 61 -6.31 63.52 6.93
C ASP A 61 -6.07 62.55 5.76
N LEU A 62 -4.96 62.80 5.09
CA LEU A 62 -4.52 62.21 3.84
C LEU A 62 -4.08 60.77 4.04
N ARG A 63 -4.76 59.78 3.43
CA ARG A 63 -4.09 58.55 2.97
C ARG A 63 -4.59 58.09 1.61
N ILE A 64 -3.61 57.99 0.72
CA ILE A 64 -3.66 57.54 -0.66
C ILE A 64 -4.35 56.18 -0.77
N THR A 65 -5.26 56.08 -1.72
CA THR A 65 -6.01 54.89 -2.12
C THR A 65 -5.07 53.78 -2.62
N SER A 66 -5.07 52.63 -1.96
CA SER A 66 -4.66 51.35 -2.56
C SER A 66 -5.93 50.60 -3.03
N PRO A 67 -5.96 50.04 -4.26
CA PRO A 67 -7.16 49.39 -4.78
C PRO A 67 -7.52 48.17 -3.93
N GLN A 68 -8.76 48.11 -3.46
CA GLN A 68 -9.33 46.89 -2.87
C GLN A 68 -9.41 45.81 -3.95
N PHE A 69 -8.41 44.92 -3.99
CA PHE A 69 -8.62 43.60 -4.56
C PHE A 69 -9.58 42.86 -3.62
N ASN A 70 -10.84 42.79 -4.04
CA ASN A 70 -11.80 41.82 -3.49
C ASN A 70 -11.25 40.41 -3.70
N ARG A 71 -10.47 39.91 -2.73
CA ARG A 71 -10.21 38.48 -2.59
C ARG A 71 -11.53 37.84 -2.16
N VAL A 72 -12.29 37.39 -3.15
CA VAL A 72 -13.29 36.34 -2.97
C VAL A 72 -12.54 35.17 -2.35
N HIS A 73 -12.65 35.02 -1.04
CA HIS A 73 -12.22 33.83 -0.33
C HIS A 73 -13.20 32.72 -0.73
N SER A 74 -12.95 32.11 -1.88
CA SER A 74 -13.42 30.75 -2.12
C SER A 74 -12.78 29.90 -1.02
N LYS A 75 -13.53 29.68 0.07
CA LYS A 75 -13.31 28.55 0.97
C LYS A 75 -13.64 27.29 0.17
N THR A 76 -12.81 26.96 -0.81
CA THR A 76 -12.81 25.64 -1.40
C THR A 76 -12.36 24.75 -0.25
N LYS A 77 -13.31 24.09 0.43
CA LYS A 77 -12.99 23.01 1.36
C LYS A 77 -12.20 21.99 0.54
N MET A 78 -10.88 21.97 0.68
CA MET A 78 -10.09 20.88 0.10
C MET A 78 -10.59 19.60 0.73
N THR A 79 -11.02 18.67 -0.11
CA THR A 79 -11.45 17.35 0.35
C THR A 79 -10.20 16.51 0.59
N ASP A 80 -9.51 16.75 1.72
CA ASP A 80 -8.22 16.08 2.03
C ASP A 80 -8.32 14.54 1.97
N ALA A 81 -9.48 14.00 2.36
CA ALA A 81 -9.88 12.60 2.20
C ALA A 81 -11.38 12.47 2.49
N THR A 82 -12.05 11.49 1.89
CA THR A 82 -13.50 11.32 2.03
C THR A 82 -13.88 9.85 1.86
N ASN A 83 -14.88 9.42 2.63
CA ASN A 83 -15.50 8.10 2.53
C ASN A 83 -16.53 7.99 1.41
N HIS A 84 -16.88 9.10 0.76
CA HIS A 84 -17.78 9.11 -0.38
C HIS A 84 -17.02 8.65 -1.63
N PRO A 85 -17.36 7.50 -2.25
CA PRO A 85 -16.53 6.90 -3.30
C PRO A 85 -16.34 7.80 -4.54
N LEU A 86 -17.26 8.73 -4.78
CA LEU A 86 -17.23 9.64 -5.95
C LEU A 86 -16.76 11.07 -5.61
N CYS A 87 -16.12 11.26 -4.46
CA CYS A 87 -15.47 12.52 -4.11
C CYS A 87 -14.17 12.18 -3.38
N GLY A 88 -13.06 12.86 -3.67
CA GLY A 88 -11.81 12.62 -2.97
C GLY A 88 -10.61 13.29 -3.60
N LEU A 89 -9.53 13.36 -2.83
CA LEU A 89 -8.20 13.72 -3.27
C LEU A 89 -7.34 12.46 -3.24
N TRP A 90 -6.53 12.27 -4.27
CA TRP A 90 -5.41 11.35 -4.23
C TRP A 90 -4.14 12.13 -4.58
N GLN A 91 -3.15 12.06 -3.70
CA GLN A 91 -1.87 12.71 -3.90
C GLN A 91 -0.77 11.64 -4.07
N PRO A 92 -0.05 11.62 -5.20
CA PRO A 92 1.01 10.65 -5.43
C PRO A 92 2.15 10.83 -4.41
N THR A 93 2.94 9.77 -4.25
CA THR A 93 4.20 9.79 -3.48
C THR A 93 5.37 10.25 -4.37
N GLN A 94 6.57 10.35 -3.79
CA GLN A 94 7.79 10.71 -4.53
C GLN A 94 8.42 9.57 -5.34
N LEU A 95 7.79 8.40 -5.40
CA LEU A 95 8.29 7.27 -6.18
C LEU A 95 8.41 7.69 -7.65
N ALA A 96 9.63 7.69 -8.17
CA ALA A 96 9.93 8.13 -9.53
C ALA A 96 9.88 6.97 -10.53
N LYS A 97 10.42 5.80 -10.15
CA LYS A 97 10.52 4.64 -11.04
C LYS A 97 10.25 3.32 -10.32
N LEU A 98 9.60 2.41 -11.03
CA LEU A 98 9.42 1.01 -10.65
C LEU A 98 9.96 0.14 -11.80
N TYR A 99 11.06 -0.56 -11.56
CA TYR A 99 11.56 -1.59 -12.48
C TYR A 99 11.19 -2.97 -11.93
N TYR A 100 10.81 -3.88 -12.81
CA TYR A 100 10.35 -5.22 -12.42
C TYR A 100 10.70 -6.28 -13.46
N GLY A 101 10.89 -7.50 -12.96
CA GLY A 101 11.23 -8.68 -13.76
C GLY A 101 12.67 -9.14 -13.55
N SER A 102 13.01 -10.25 -14.18
CA SER A 102 14.33 -10.89 -14.04
C SER A 102 15.45 -9.93 -14.42
N LYS A 103 16.50 -9.89 -13.58
CA LYS A 103 17.71 -9.09 -13.78
C LYS A 103 17.47 -7.57 -13.79
N SER A 104 16.36 -7.11 -13.23
CA SER A 104 16.09 -5.68 -13.08
C SER A 104 17.21 -4.93 -12.36
N VAL A 105 17.87 -5.56 -11.38
CA VAL A 105 19.00 -4.94 -10.67
C VAL A 105 20.21 -4.81 -11.58
N GLU A 106 20.60 -5.89 -12.27
CA GLU A 106 21.72 -5.88 -13.22
C GLU A 106 21.52 -4.80 -14.31
N ASN A 107 20.31 -4.70 -14.85
CA ASN A 107 20.01 -3.85 -16.01
C ASN A 107 19.81 -2.37 -15.65
N HIS A 108 19.32 -2.06 -14.44
CA HIS A 108 18.80 -0.72 -14.13
C HIS A 108 19.41 -0.05 -12.90
N LEU A 109 20.19 -0.76 -12.08
CA LEU A 109 20.73 -0.20 -10.83
C LEU A 109 21.56 1.07 -11.06
N LEU A 110 22.43 1.09 -12.07
CA LEU A 110 23.28 2.25 -12.35
C LEU A 110 22.48 3.43 -12.93
N GLU A 111 21.46 3.15 -13.75
CA GLU A 111 20.54 4.17 -14.30
C GLU A 111 19.57 4.72 -13.23
N ALA A 112 19.35 3.98 -12.15
CA ALA A 112 18.53 4.39 -11.03
C ALA A 112 19.25 5.37 -10.08
N LEU A 113 20.57 5.53 -10.18
CA LEU A 113 21.31 6.51 -9.39
C LEU A 113 20.99 7.95 -9.85
N PRO A 114 20.99 8.94 -8.94
CA PRO A 114 20.69 10.33 -9.29
C PRO A 114 21.65 10.92 -10.33
N THR A 115 22.95 10.61 -10.21
CA THR A 115 24.00 11.12 -11.07
C THR A 115 25.09 10.07 -11.29
N GLU A 116 25.91 10.25 -12.32
CA GLU A 116 27.05 9.35 -12.58
C GLU A 116 28.11 9.38 -11.47
N SER A 117 28.16 10.46 -10.68
CA SER A 117 29.07 10.65 -9.54
C SER A 117 28.48 10.20 -8.21
N SER A 118 27.22 9.74 -8.17
CA SER A 118 26.54 9.37 -6.94
C SER A 118 27.27 8.24 -6.20
N LYS A 119 27.22 8.32 -4.87
CA LYS A 119 27.88 7.41 -3.95
C LYS A 119 26.83 6.74 -3.08
N ALA A 120 26.75 5.43 -3.23
CA ALA A 120 25.71 4.61 -2.66
C ALA A 120 26.21 3.80 -1.47
N PHE A 121 25.45 3.85 -0.38
CA PHE A 121 25.67 3.02 0.80
C PHE A 121 24.59 1.94 0.92
N ILE A 122 24.99 0.69 1.07
CA ILE A 122 24.07 -0.47 1.10
C ILE A 122 23.63 -0.77 2.54
N ILE A 123 22.33 -0.94 2.75
CA ILE A 123 21.72 -1.38 4.02
C ILE A 123 21.03 -2.72 3.81
N THR A 124 21.43 -3.74 4.56
CA THR A 124 20.90 -5.10 4.41
C THR A 124 20.97 -5.91 5.71
N GLY A 125 20.33 -7.09 5.70
CA GLY A 125 20.36 -8.04 6.80
C GLY A 125 21.51 -9.05 6.67
N ASN A 126 21.90 -9.65 7.80
CA ASN A 126 23.08 -10.52 7.86
C ASN A 126 22.93 -11.79 7.01
N SER A 127 21.76 -12.42 7.03
CA SER A 127 21.51 -13.64 6.27
C SER A 127 21.63 -13.42 4.77
N LEU A 128 21.13 -12.28 4.26
CA LEU A 128 21.20 -11.98 2.84
C LEU A 128 22.65 -11.75 2.39
N ALA A 129 23.44 -11.02 3.20
CA ALA A 129 24.83 -10.72 2.91
C ALA A 129 25.77 -11.94 3.03
N THR A 130 25.46 -12.89 3.92
CA THR A 130 26.37 -14.02 4.22
C THR A 130 25.98 -15.33 3.57
N LYS A 131 24.70 -15.51 3.21
CA LYS A 131 24.18 -16.78 2.67
C LYS A 131 23.81 -16.71 1.18
N THR A 132 23.94 -15.54 0.55
CA THR A 132 23.60 -15.34 -0.86
C THR A 132 24.67 -14.49 -1.54
N PRO A 133 24.79 -14.54 -2.88
CA PRO A 133 25.73 -13.68 -3.61
C PRO A 133 25.19 -12.26 -3.84
N LEU A 134 23.94 -11.97 -3.50
CA LEU A 134 23.20 -10.80 -3.97
C LEU A 134 23.83 -9.48 -3.56
N VAL A 135 24.30 -9.37 -2.31
CA VAL A 135 24.91 -8.13 -1.81
C VAL A 135 26.22 -7.86 -2.55
N LYS A 136 27.06 -8.89 -2.72
CA LYS A 136 28.32 -8.78 -3.48
C LYS A 136 28.09 -8.40 -4.94
N GLN A 137 27.06 -8.96 -5.58
CA GLN A 137 26.68 -8.58 -6.94
C GLN A 137 26.35 -7.09 -7.02
N VAL A 138 25.60 -6.54 -6.05
CA VAL A 138 25.30 -5.10 -6.00
C VAL A 138 26.55 -4.27 -5.74
N GLU A 139 27.43 -4.70 -4.84
CA GLU A 139 28.74 -4.05 -4.59
C GLU A 139 29.59 -4.00 -5.87
N GLU A 140 29.68 -5.12 -6.59
CA GLU A 140 30.41 -5.24 -7.87
C GLU A 140 29.82 -4.36 -8.96
N LEU A 141 28.48 -4.34 -9.10
CA LEU A 141 27.78 -3.48 -10.07
C LEU A 141 28.02 -2.00 -9.80
N LEU A 142 28.00 -1.59 -8.52
CA LEU A 142 28.29 -0.20 -8.13
C LEU A 142 29.75 0.18 -8.37
N GLY A 143 30.69 -0.76 -8.18
CA GLY A 143 32.11 -0.53 -8.37
C GLY A 143 32.60 0.68 -7.58
N GLN A 144 33.15 1.68 -8.28
CA GLN A 144 33.63 2.92 -7.65
C GLN A 144 32.51 3.76 -7.01
N ARG A 145 31.24 3.48 -7.28
CA ARG A 145 30.09 4.17 -6.66
C ARG A 145 29.69 3.58 -5.32
N HIS A 146 30.25 2.43 -4.92
CA HIS A 146 30.01 1.82 -3.62
C HIS A 146 30.79 2.57 -2.53
N ALA A 147 30.08 3.14 -1.56
CA ALA A 147 30.66 3.87 -0.43
C ALA A 147 30.78 2.99 0.83
N GLY A 148 30.02 1.91 0.91
CA GLY A 148 30.06 0.98 2.03
C GLY A 148 28.80 0.14 2.16
N THR A 149 28.86 -0.87 3.03
CA THR A 149 27.76 -1.79 3.31
C THR A 149 27.59 -1.97 4.81
N PHE A 150 26.35 -1.86 5.28
CA PHE A 150 25.95 -2.28 6.61
C PHE A 150 25.00 -3.48 6.51
N SER A 151 25.47 -4.65 6.99
CA SER A 151 24.79 -5.93 6.84
C SER A 151 24.33 -6.55 8.16
N LYS A 152 24.14 -5.75 9.21
CA LYS A 152 23.77 -6.24 10.55
C LYS A 152 22.31 -5.99 10.92
N ILE A 153 21.47 -5.48 10.01
CA ILE A 153 20.06 -5.20 10.33
C ILE A 153 19.32 -6.50 10.66
N GLY A 154 18.83 -6.58 11.90
CA GLY A 154 18.02 -7.68 12.42
C GLY A 154 16.53 -7.49 12.14
N GLU A 155 15.76 -8.52 12.48
CA GLU A 155 14.30 -8.46 12.43
C GLU A 155 13.78 -7.32 13.32
N HIS A 156 12.78 -6.60 12.81
CA HIS A 156 12.17 -5.43 13.45
C HIS A 156 13.09 -4.20 13.61
N ALA A 157 14.24 -4.15 12.92
CA ALA A 157 15.16 -3.01 12.89
C ALA A 157 15.47 -2.44 14.31
N PRO A 158 16.27 -3.14 15.12
CA PRO A 158 16.70 -2.64 16.44
C PRO A 158 17.41 -1.28 16.37
N VAL A 159 17.05 -0.35 17.26
CA VAL A 159 17.56 1.03 17.26
C VAL A 159 19.09 1.11 17.31
N LYS A 160 19.76 0.25 18.09
CA LYS A 160 21.23 0.20 18.18
C LYS A 160 21.91 -0.03 16.82
N GLN A 161 21.32 -0.86 15.98
CA GLN A 161 21.86 -1.16 14.66
C GLN A 161 21.61 -0.01 13.69
N LEU A 162 20.49 0.72 13.86
CA LEU A 162 20.23 1.95 13.12
C LEU A 162 21.23 3.05 13.48
N ASP A 163 21.55 3.20 14.77
CA ASP A 163 22.53 4.17 15.24
C ASP A 163 23.92 3.88 14.64
N GLU A 164 24.38 2.62 14.70
CA GLU A 164 25.64 2.19 14.10
C GLU A 164 25.68 2.46 12.58
N ALA A 165 24.62 2.09 11.86
CA ALA A 165 24.52 2.33 10.42
C ALA A 165 24.50 3.83 10.08
N THR A 166 23.79 4.64 10.85
CA THR A 166 23.71 6.10 10.66
C THR A 166 25.10 6.73 10.77
N GLU A 167 25.87 6.36 11.78
CA GLU A 167 27.23 6.88 11.98
C GLU A 167 28.19 6.43 10.89
N LEU A 168 28.04 5.21 10.34
CA LEU A 168 28.86 4.75 9.22
C LEU A 168 28.56 5.50 7.93
N VAL A 169 27.28 5.74 7.62
CA VAL A 169 26.87 6.54 6.45
C VAL A 169 27.40 7.96 6.57
N LYS A 170 27.33 8.55 7.77
CA LYS A 170 27.76 9.93 8.04
C LYS A 170 29.27 10.16 7.91
N LYS A 171 30.10 9.12 8.08
CA LYS A 171 31.57 9.23 7.96
C LYS A 171 32.03 9.62 6.56
N ASP A 172 31.27 9.27 5.54
CA ASP A 172 31.56 9.64 4.16
C ASP A 172 30.55 10.68 3.68
N GLY A 173 30.96 11.96 3.74
CA GLY A 173 30.14 13.08 3.30
C GLY A 173 29.84 13.11 1.80
N SER A 174 30.42 12.19 1.00
CA SER A 174 30.08 12.04 -0.41
C SER A 174 28.83 11.18 -0.65
N VAL A 175 28.38 10.42 0.35
CA VAL A 175 27.18 9.57 0.23
C VAL A 175 25.93 10.43 0.01
N ASP A 176 25.31 10.25 -1.15
CA ASP A 176 24.06 10.90 -1.55
C ASP A 176 22.90 9.90 -1.68
N THR A 177 23.22 8.59 -1.70
CA THR A 177 22.27 7.52 -1.99
C THR A 177 22.36 6.41 -0.95
N VAL A 178 21.20 5.93 -0.49
CA VAL A 178 21.08 4.70 0.29
C VAL A 178 20.36 3.63 -0.53
N ILE A 179 20.89 2.40 -0.51
CA ILE A 179 20.31 1.25 -1.20
C ILE A 179 19.93 0.19 -0.17
N SER A 180 18.64 -0.06 0.00
CA SER A 180 18.17 -1.12 0.90
C SER A 180 17.93 -2.42 0.13
N ILE A 181 18.52 -3.52 0.58
CA ILE A 181 18.34 -4.85 -0.01
C ILE A 181 17.77 -5.79 1.05
N GLY A 182 16.59 -6.36 0.81
CA GLY A 182 15.97 -7.33 1.72
C GLY A 182 14.47 -7.13 1.91
N GLY A 183 13.95 -7.58 3.05
CA GLY A 183 12.55 -7.33 3.43
C GLY A 183 12.33 -5.97 4.10
N GLY A 184 11.19 -5.81 4.76
CA GLY A 184 10.82 -4.54 5.40
C GLY A 184 11.81 -4.00 6.42
N SER A 185 12.55 -4.86 7.15
CA SER A 185 13.48 -4.38 8.20
C SER A 185 14.66 -3.56 7.62
N PRO A 186 15.45 -4.04 6.64
CA PRO A 186 16.45 -3.20 5.95
C PRO A 186 15.87 -1.97 5.24
N ILE A 187 14.68 -2.08 4.65
CA ILE A 187 14.02 -0.96 3.95
C ILE A 187 13.67 0.15 4.94
N ASP A 188 13.00 -0.18 6.04
CA ASP A 188 12.66 0.78 7.09
C ASP A 188 13.91 1.34 7.76
N SER A 189 14.97 0.55 7.85
CA SER A 189 16.26 1.03 8.38
C SER A 189 16.88 2.11 7.51
N ALA A 190 16.91 1.91 6.19
CA ALA A 190 17.41 2.92 5.25
C ALA A 190 16.61 4.23 5.32
N LYS A 191 15.28 4.14 5.45
CA LYS A 191 14.42 5.31 5.65
C LYS A 191 14.71 6.04 6.95
N ALA A 192 14.84 5.30 8.06
CA ALA A 192 15.15 5.89 9.36
C ALA A 192 16.53 6.57 9.38
N ILE A 193 17.52 6.00 8.69
CA ILE A 193 18.85 6.61 8.50
C ILE A 193 18.71 7.91 7.72
N SER A 194 18.01 7.92 6.58
CA SER A 194 17.77 9.13 5.77
C SER A 194 17.07 10.22 6.59
N TYR A 195 16.04 9.85 7.38
CA TYR A 195 15.35 10.75 8.31
C TYR A 195 16.29 11.40 9.32
N ARG A 196 17.12 10.60 10.00
CA ARG A 196 18.03 11.10 11.03
C ARG A 196 19.11 12.02 10.47
N LEU A 197 19.59 11.71 9.27
CA LEU A 197 20.55 12.58 8.58
C LEU A 197 19.88 13.88 8.11
N HIS A 198 18.62 13.82 7.69
CA HIS A 198 17.83 15.01 7.35
C HIS A 198 17.65 15.92 8.57
N GLU A 199 17.27 15.39 9.73
CA GLU A 199 17.11 16.19 10.95
C GLU A 199 18.41 16.92 11.35
N GLN A 200 19.58 16.36 11.04
CA GLN A 200 20.88 16.95 11.36
C GLN A 200 21.39 17.93 10.29
N SER A 201 21.10 17.67 9.00
CA SER A 201 21.74 18.36 7.88
C SER A 201 20.79 19.13 6.96
N GLY A 202 19.48 18.94 7.11
CA GLY A 202 18.43 19.42 6.21
C GLY A 202 18.35 18.65 4.88
N LYS A 203 19.15 17.61 4.65
CA LYS A 203 19.22 16.87 3.39
C LYS A 203 18.72 15.43 3.52
N TRP A 204 17.89 15.01 2.58
CA TRP A 204 17.46 13.63 2.42
C TRP A 204 18.45 12.87 1.54
N LEU A 205 18.70 11.60 1.87
CA LEU A 205 19.37 10.67 0.95
C LEU A 205 18.39 10.19 -0.11
N TYR A 206 18.86 10.06 -1.35
CA TYR A 206 18.12 9.36 -2.39
C TYR A 206 18.03 7.87 -2.01
N HIS A 207 16.85 7.27 -2.12
CA HIS A 207 16.64 5.89 -1.66
C HIS A 207 16.22 4.98 -2.82
N ILE A 208 17.04 3.96 -3.08
CA ILE A 208 16.71 2.84 -3.98
C ILE A 208 16.39 1.61 -3.12
N ALA A 209 15.22 1.02 -3.30
CA ALA A 209 14.82 -0.21 -2.63
C ALA A 209 14.91 -1.41 -3.59
N ILE A 210 15.51 -2.50 -3.11
CA ILE A 210 15.57 -3.82 -3.77
C ILE A 210 14.87 -4.83 -2.86
N PRO A 211 13.53 -4.93 -2.91
CA PRO A 211 12.78 -5.80 -2.01
C PRO A 211 12.96 -7.27 -2.37
N THR A 212 13.22 -8.10 -1.37
CA THR A 212 13.29 -9.58 -1.52
C THR A 212 12.10 -10.28 -0.88
N THR A 213 11.15 -9.54 -0.31
CA THR A 213 9.92 -10.07 0.32
C THR A 213 8.72 -9.24 -0.09
N LEU A 214 7.51 -9.77 0.11
CA LEU A 214 6.25 -9.14 -0.29
C LEU A 214 5.67 -8.22 0.80
N SER A 215 6.53 -7.54 1.56
CA SER A 215 6.10 -6.72 2.70
C SER A 215 5.55 -5.34 2.32
N ALA A 216 5.80 -4.90 1.08
CA ALA A 216 5.42 -3.57 0.57
C ALA A 216 5.91 -2.38 1.43
N SER A 217 6.97 -2.56 2.24
CA SER A 217 7.55 -1.47 3.05
C SER A 217 8.02 -0.33 2.17
N GLU A 218 8.59 -0.66 1.01
CA GLU A 218 9.02 0.23 -0.05
C GLU A 218 7.91 1.12 -0.64
N CYS A 219 6.64 0.90 -0.29
CA CYS A 219 5.53 1.73 -0.74
C CYS A 219 5.09 2.78 0.30
N THR A 220 5.68 2.79 1.49
CA THR A 220 5.16 3.56 2.64
C THR A 220 6.02 4.76 3.02
N MET A 221 5.39 5.78 3.58
CA MET A 221 6.03 6.98 4.14
C MET A 221 6.52 6.80 5.59
N MET A 222 6.54 5.56 6.09
CA MET A 222 6.89 5.25 7.48
C MET A 222 8.13 4.37 7.54
N ALA A 223 8.86 4.51 8.64
CA ALA A 223 9.96 3.65 9.02
C ALA A 223 9.74 3.18 10.46
N GLY A 224 9.46 1.89 10.66
CA GLY A 224 9.25 1.33 11.98
C GLY A 224 10.51 0.66 12.53
N TYR A 225 10.91 1.00 13.75
CA TYR A 225 12.06 0.40 14.44
C TYR A 225 11.76 0.09 15.91
N THR A 226 12.59 -0.76 16.51
CA THR A 226 12.37 -1.27 17.88
C THR A 226 13.35 -0.62 18.83
N GLN A 227 12.83 0.00 19.88
CA GLN A 227 13.61 0.64 20.94
C GLN A 227 14.28 -0.42 21.85
N GLU A 228 15.19 0.02 22.71
CA GLU A 228 15.90 -0.88 23.63
C GLU A 228 14.98 -1.62 24.62
N ASP A 229 13.85 -1.00 24.98
CA ASP A 229 12.81 -1.56 25.84
C ASP A 229 11.87 -2.54 25.10
N GLY A 230 12.11 -2.80 23.81
CA GLY A 230 11.29 -3.66 22.96
C GLY A 230 10.04 -3.00 22.39
N LEU A 231 9.78 -1.73 22.71
CA LEU A 231 8.65 -0.99 22.15
C LEU A 231 8.92 -0.62 20.70
N LYS A 232 7.91 -0.82 19.85
CA LYS A 232 7.95 -0.40 18.45
C LYS A 232 7.63 1.09 18.37
N THR A 233 8.51 1.84 17.71
CA THR A 233 8.31 3.26 17.36
C THR A 233 8.56 3.45 15.87
N GLY A 234 8.41 4.67 15.38
CA GLY A 234 8.74 4.98 14.00
C GLY A 234 8.74 6.46 13.70
N VAL A 235 9.18 6.78 12.49
CA VAL A 235 9.16 8.12 11.91
C VAL A 235 8.31 8.10 10.64
N ARG A 236 7.73 9.26 10.30
CA ARG A 236 6.89 9.42 9.11
C ARG A 236 7.23 10.74 8.42
N ALA A 237 7.55 10.67 7.14
CA ALA A 237 7.64 11.83 6.27
C ALA A 237 7.34 11.40 4.82
N PRO A 238 6.69 12.25 3.99
CA PRO A 238 6.47 11.97 2.57
C PRO A 238 7.74 11.53 1.82
N GLU A 239 8.88 12.08 2.23
CA GLU A 239 10.22 11.84 1.69
C GLU A 239 10.83 10.47 2.07
N LEU A 240 10.12 9.67 2.88
CA LEU A 240 10.56 8.32 3.24
C LEU A 240 10.14 7.23 2.25
N VAL A 241 9.31 7.55 1.25
CA VAL A 241 9.03 6.59 0.18
C VAL A 241 10.27 6.49 -0.71
N PRO A 242 10.84 5.30 -0.98
CA PRO A 242 11.93 5.14 -1.92
C PRO A 242 11.68 5.87 -3.25
N ASN A 243 12.72 6.48 -3.79
CA ASN A 243 12.67 7.15 -5.09
C ASN A 243 12.59 6.12 -6.23
N VAL A 244 13.23 4.96 -6.07
CA VAL A 244 13.21 3.86 -7.04
C VAL A 244 12.97 2.53 -6.32
N VAL A 245 12.14 1.68 -6.93
CA VAL A 245 11.97 0.28 -6.51
C VAL A 245 12.43 -0.63 -7.66
N LEU A 246 13.26 -1.62 -7.33
CA LEU A 246 13.74 -2.67 -8.23
C LEU A 246 13.21 -4.02 -7.75
N TYR A 247 12.13 -4.51 -8.38
CA TYR A 247 11.65 -5.88 -8.16
C TYR A 247 12.35 -6.83 -9.10
N ASP A 248 13.35 -7.53 -8.57
CA ASP A 248 14.06 -8.55 -9.32
C ASP A 248 13.66 -9.94 -8.84
N SER A 249 13.14 -10.76 -9.75
CA SER A 249 12.75 -12.15 -9.46
C SER A 249 13.97 -12.96 -9.02
N THR A 250 15.15 -12.71 -9.58
CA THR A 250 16.38 -13.44 -9.26
C THR A 250 16.84 -13.20 -7.81
N PHE A 251 16.59 -12.01 -7.27
CA PHE A 251 16.86 -11.68 -5.87
C PHE A 251 15.85 -12.40 -4.95
N SER A 252 14.60 -12.52 -5.40
CA SER A 252 13.52 -13.14 -4.65
C SER A 252 13.61 -14.67 -4.59
N LEU A 253 14.30 -15.31 -5.54
CA LEU A 253 14.58 -16.76 -5.52
C LEU A 253 15.33 -17.22 -4.25
N HIS A 254 16.07 -16.31 -3.61
CA HIS A 254 16.80 -16.61 -2.38
C HIS A 254 15.96 -16.50 -1.10
N THR A 255 14.71 -16.03 -1.20
CA THR A 255 13.84 -15.88 -0.05
C THR A 255 13.24 -17.22 0.35
N PRO A 256 13.36 -17.63 1.64
CA PRO A 256 12.76 -18.87 2.11
C PRO A 256 11.26 -18.92 1.82
N GLN A 257 10.77 -20.04 1.30
CA GLN A 257 9.38 -20.19 0.84
C GLN A 257 8.34 -19.78 1.90
N ARG A 258 8.53 -20.18 3.16
CA ARG A 258 7.62 -19.79 4.27
C ARG A 258 7.61 -18.26 4.48
N LEU A 259 8.75 -17.58 4.35
CA LEU A 259 8.84 -16.13 4.45
C LEU A 259 8.17 -15.44 3.26
N TRP A 260 8.38 -15.95 2.04
CA TRP A 260 7.71 -15.45 0.84
C TRP A 260 6.19 -15.55 0.95
N LEU A 261 5.67 -16.74 1.25
CA LEU A 261 4.23 -16.97 1.35
C LEU A 261 3.58 -16.15 2.47
N SER A 262 4.20 -16.09 3.66
CA SER A 262 3.64 -15.31 4.78
C SER A 262 3.69 -13.81 4.55
N THR A 263 4.74 -13.29 3.88
CA THR A 263 4.74 -11.88 3.46
C THR A 263 3.74 -11.61 2.33
N GLY A 264 3.47 -12.59 1.47
CA GLY A 264 2.37 -12.51 0.49
C GLY A 264 0.99 -12.41 1.14
N MET A 265 0.75 -13.15 2.22
CA MET A 265 -0.48 -13.00 3.01
C MET A 265 -0.60 -11.61 3.66
N ARG A 266 0.53 -11.00 4.04
CA ARG A 266 0.55 -9.61 4.49
C ARG A 266 0.20 -8.62 3.38
N ALA A 267 0.70 -8.82 2.15
CA ALA A 267 0.27 -8.01 1.00
C ALA A 267 -1.25 -8.13 0.76
N LEU A 268 -1.83 -9.31 0.97
CA LEU A 268 -3.28 -9.51 0.86
C LEU A 268 -4.04 -8.78 1.99
N ASP A 269 -3.48 -8.77 3.19
CA ASP A 269 -3.97 -7.98 4.32
C ASP A 269 -4.05 -6.49 3.97
N HIS A 270 -2.95 -5.90 3.47
CA HIS A 270 -2.93 -4.51 3.00
C HIS A 270 -4.06 -4.23 1.98
N ALA A 271 -4.17 -5.09 0.96
CA ALA A 271 -5.12 -4.90 -0.12
C ALA A 271 -6.57 -4.92 0.39
N ILE A 272 -6.92 -5.88 1.26
CA ILE A 272 -8.27 -6.01 1.80
C ILE A 272 -8.59 -4.89 2.79
N GLU A 273 -7.66 -4.52 3.69
CA GLU A 273 -7.91 -3.44 4.64
C GLU A 273 -8.08 -2.08 3.97
N LEU A 274 -7.40 -1.84 2.85
CA LEU A 274 -7.59 -0.61 2.07
C LEU A 274 -8.96 -0.49 1.41
N LEU A 275 -9.65 -1.60 1.12
CA LEU A 275 -11.02 -1.54 0.58
C LEU A 275 -11.96 -0.79 1.52
N TYR A 276 -11.82 -1.01 2.83
CA TYR A 276 -12.69 -0.38 3.84
C TYR A 276 -11.99 0.72 4.66
N HIS A 277 -10.75 1.08 4.33
CA HIS A 277 -10.02 2.13 5.02
C HIS A 277 -10.73 3.49 4.86
N PRO A 278 -10.92 4.26 5.95
CA PRO A 278 -11.79 5.44 5.97
C PRO A 278 -11.24 6.65 5.19
N THR A 279 -9.99 6.60 4.74
CA THR A 279 -9.38 7.68 3.95
C THR A 279 -8.67 7.18 2.69
N ALA A 280 -8.88 5.92 2.29
CA ALA A 280 -8.37 5.44 1.02
C ALA A 280 -9.19 6.05 -0.13
N SER A 281 -8.50 6.54 -1.16
CA SER A 281 -9.17 7.06 -2.36
C SER A 281 -9.80 5.93 -3.18
N GLU A 282 -10.93 6.21 -3.83
CA GLU A 282 -11.57 5.21 -4.70
C GLU A 282 -10.67 4.86 -5.90
N MET A 283 -10.15 5.89 -6.56
CA MET A 283 -9.15 5.79 -7.62
C MET A 283 -7.90 6.59 -7.20
N PRO A 284 -6.68 6.04 -7.37
CA PRO A 284 -6.38 4.68 -7.79
C PRO A 284 -6.46 3.63 -6.68
N ALA A 285 -6.40 4.01 -5.40
CA ALA A 285 -6.12 3.05 -4.32
C ALA A 285 -7.08 1.86 -4.26
N ARG A 286 -8.39 2.06 -4.05
CA ARG A 286 -9.36 0.94 -3.92
C ARG A 286 -9.49 0.10 -5.19
N TRP A 287 -9.45 0.72 -6.36
CA TRP A 287 -9.53 0.00 -7.64
C TRP A 287 -8.32 -0.92 -7.85
N THR A 288 -7.12 -0.42 -7.56
CA THR A 288 -5.90 -1.21 -7.73
C THR A 288 -5.81 -2.36 -6.73
N VAL A 289 -6.24 -2.17 -5.47
CA VAL A 289 -6.16 -3.25 -4.48
C VAL A 289 -7.14 -4.41 -4.74
N LEU A 290 -8.24 -4.21 -5.47
CA LEU A 290 -9.09 -5.31 -5.94
C LEU A 290 -8.31 -6.26 -6.86
N GLN A 291 -7.59 -5.69 -7.82
CA GLN A 291 -6.73 -6.46 -8.71
C GLN A 291 -5.55 -7.08 -7.96
N ALA A 292 -4.93 -6.35 -7.03
CA ALA A 292 -3.83 -6.85 -6.20
C ALA A 292 -4.27 -8.08 -5.39
N ALA A 293 -5.40 -8.00 -4.69
CA ALA A 293 -5.94 -9.10 -3.91
C ALA A 293 -6.25 -10.33 -4.77
N ALA A 294 -6.89 -10.12 -5.94
CA ALA A 294 -7.17 -11.20 -6.88
C ALA A 294 -5.89 -11.89 -7.37
N SER A 295 -4.88 -11.10 -7.77
CA SER A 295 -3.59 -11.64 -8.17
C SER A 295 -2.88 -12.38 -7.04
N LEU A 296 -2.99 -11.95 -5.78
CA LEU A 296 -2.43 -12.68 -4.64
C LEU A 296 -3.14 -14.01 -4.40
N PHE A 297 -4.48 -14.05 -4.47
CA PHE A 297 -5.26 -15.28 -4.37
C PHE A 297 -4.89 -16.30 -5.45
N GLU A 298 -4.64 -15.83 -6.67
CA GLU A 298 -4.26 -16.67 -7.80
C GLU A 298 -2.81 -17.17 -7.70
N ASN A 299 -1.86 -16.27 -7.44
CA ASN A 299 -0.44 -16.54 -7.66
C ASN A 299 0.28 -17.12 -6.42
N LEU A 300 -0.25 -16.95 -5.20
CA LEU A 300 0.37 -17.56 -4.01
C LEU A 300 0.32 -19.11 -4.06
N PRO A 301 -0.82 -19.75 -4.42
CA PRO A 301 -0.85 -21.19 -4.64
C PRO A 301 0.05 -21.65 -5.79
N GLN A 302 0.12 -20.89 -6.90
CA GLN A 302 1.00 -21.19 -8.04
C GLN A 302 2.48 -21.16 -7.62
N TYR A 303 2.90 -20.14 -6.88
CA TYR A 303 4.25 -20.06 -6.32
C TYR A 303 4.56 -21.25 -5.40
N LYS A 304 3.60 -21.67 -4.56
CA LYS A 304 3.81 -22.82 -3.68
C LYS A 304 4.09 -24.11 -4.47
N GLN A 305 3.48 -24.27 -5.65
CA GLN A 305 3.70 -25.43 -6.53
C GLN A 305 5.05 -25.34 -7.25
N ASN A 306 5.46 -24.15 -7.69
CA ASN A 306 6.75 -23.92 -8.33
C ASN A 306 7.43 -22.63 -7.82
N PRO A 307 8.20 -22.69 -6.72
CA PRO A 307 8.81 -21.50 -6.11
C PRO A 307 10.00 -20.93 -6.90
N LYS A 308 10.31 -21.51 -8.07
CA LYS A 308 11.36 -21.05 -8.98
C LYS A 308 10.82 -20.34 -10.23
N ASP A 309 9.51 -20.26 -10.38
CA ASP A 309 8.89 -19.56 -11.50
C ASP A 309 9.02 -18.04 -11.32
N GLU A 310 9.92 -17.44 -12.08
CA GLU A 310 10.22 -16.01 -12.05
C GLU A 310 9.05 -15.13 -12.48
N ASP A 311 8.18 -15.61 -13.38
CA ASP A 311 7.00 -14.85 -13.80
C ASP A 311 5.98 -14.79 -12.67
N THR A 312 5.74 -15.91 -11.99
CA THR A 312 4.87 -15.97 -10.80
C THR A 312 5.44 -15.11 -9.66
N ILE A 313 6.75 -15.15 -9.43
CA ILE A 313 7.43 -14.28 -8.46
C ILE A 313 7.23 -12.81 -8.81
N THR A 314 7.42 -12.43 -10.08
CA THR A 314 7.25 -11.04 -10.54
C THR A 314 5.80 -10.58 -10.39
N LYS A 315 4.81 -11.43 -10.76
CA LYS A 315 3.38 -11.14 -10.54
C LYS A 315 3.08 -10.88 -9.07
N LEU A 316 3.66 -11.67 -8.16
CA LEU A 316 3.50 -11.47 -6.72
C LEU A 316 4.16 -10.18 -6.22
N GLN A 317 5.35 -9.83 -6.71
CA GLN A 317 6.00 -8.55 -6.41
C GLN A 317 5.14 -7.36 -6.85
N LEU A 318 4.59 -7.42 -8.07
CA LEU A 318 3.68 -6.40 -8.60
C LEU A 318 2.36 -6.32 -7.83
N ALA A 319 1.80 -7.46 -7.41
CA ALA A 319 0.61 -7.48 -6.57
C ALA A 319 0.89 -6.91 -5.16
N SER A 320 2.07 -7.21 -4.59
CA SER A 320 2.55 -6.59 -3.35
C SER A 320 2.68 -5.08 -3.50
N PHE A 321 3.28 -4.60 -4.59
CA PHE A 321 3.32 -3.17 -4.91
C PHE A 321 1.92 -2.58 -5.01
N ALA A 322 1.04 -3.19 -5.79
CA ALA A 322 -0.34 -2.72 -5.98
C ALA A 322 -1.14 -2.66 -4.66
N SER A 323 -0.74 -3.44 -3.64
CA SER A 323 -1.37 -3.43 -2.32
C SER A 323 -1.16 -2.15 -1.51
N LEU A 324 -0.07 -1.38 -1.75
CA LEU A 324 0.23 -0.13 -1.01
C LEU A 324 0.85 0.99 -1.87
N GLY A 325 1.33 0.71 -3.08
CA GLY A 325 2.04 1.66 -3.95
C GLY A 325 1.18 2.86 -4.36
N PHE A 326 -0.14 2.71 -4.31
CA PHE A 326 -1.12 3.74 -4.65
C PHE A 326 -1.82 4.34 -3.43
N LEU A 327 -1.29 4.12 -2.21
CA LEU A 327 -1.83 4.67 -0.96
C LEU A 327 -2.04 6.18 -1.00
N GLY A 328 -1.08 6.88 -1.61
CA GLY A 328 -0.99 8.33 -1.65
C GLY A 328 -0.55 8.96 -0.33
N THR A 329 -0.13 10.22 -0.38
CA THR A 329 0.35 10.97 0.79
C THR A 329 -0.78 11.43 1.71
N ASN A 330 -2.00 11.50 1.18
CA ASN A 330 -3.19 12.02 1.84
C ASN A 330 -3.92 10.98 2.71
N ILE A 331 -3.44 9.73 2.79
CA ILE A 331 -3.96 8.75 3.74
C ILE A 331 -3.69 9.20 5.18
N LYS A 332 -4.67 8.99 6.07
CA LYS A 332 -4.58 9.36 7.50
C LYS A 332 -4.84 8.13 8.36
N GLY A 333 -4.09 8.00 9.45
CA GLY A 333 -4.19 6.85 10.36
C GLY A 333 -3.37 5.64 9.90
N GLY A 334 -3.42 4.59 10.70
CA GLY A 334 -2.89 3.27 10.33
C GLY A 334 -3.89 2.48 9.49
N LEU A 335 -3.51 1.27 9.10
CA LEU A 335 -4.43 0.33 8.46
C LEU A 335 -5.49 -0.18 9.45
N GLY A 336 -6.17 -1.27 9.13
CA GLY A 336 -7.30 -1.76 9.89
C GLY A 336 -6.94 -2.56 11.15
N LEU A 337 -7.94 -3.30 11.61
CA LEU A 337 -7.86 -4.08 12.85
C LEU A 337 -6.88 -5.26 12.72
N SER A 338 -6.70 -5.84 11.53
CA SER A 338 -5.76 -6.93 11.32
C SER A 338 -4.33 -6.46 11.57
N HIS A 339 -3.96 -5.29 11.05
CA HIS A 339 -2.66 -4.68 11.35
C HIS A 339 -2.50 -4.29 12.82
N SER A 340 -3.56 -3.75 13.44
CA SER A 340 -3.53 -3.39 14.86
C SER A 340 -3.30 -4.62 15.76
N LEU A 341 -3.95 -5.75 15.45
CA LEU A 341 -3.68 -7.05 16.08
C LEU A 341 -2.27 -7.54 15.74
N GLY A 342 -1.81 -7.36 14.51
CA GLY A 342 -0.45 -7.68 14.09
C GLY A 342 0.63 -6.96 14.91
N TYR A 343 0.42 -5.69 15.26
CA TYR A 343 1.32 -4.98 16.18
C TYR A 343 1.23 -5.49 17.62
N ALA A 344 0.03 -5.82 18.10
CA ALA A 344 -0.17 -6.40 19.43
C ALA A 344 0.45 -7.79 19.59
N LEU A 345 0.53 -8.56 18.50
CA LEU A 345 1.06 -9.93 18.45
C LEU A 345 2.55 -9.99 18.08
N GLY A 346 3.01 -9.12 17.17
CA GLY A 346 4.32 -9.24 16.52
C GLY A 346 5.51 -9.09 17.47
N SER A 347 5.91 -7.85 17.73
CA SER A 347 7.08 -7.54 18.58
C SER A 347 6.98 -8.16 19.98
N PRO A 348 5.84 -8.08 20.70
CA PRO A 348 5.78 -8.55 22.09
C PRO A 348 5.95 -10.05 22.28
N TYR A 349 5.66 -10.86 21.25
CA TYR A 349 5.74 -12.32 21.31
C TYR A 349 6.69 -12.91 20.26
N GLY A 350 7.45 -12.07 19.54
CA GLY A 350 8.39 -12.51 18.50
C GLY A 350 7.72 -13.21 17.32
N ILE A 351 6.48 -12.82 16.99
CA ILE A 351 5.73 -13.41 15.88
C ILE A 351 6.03 -12.62 14.59
N PRO A 352 6.52 -13.26 13.52
CA PRO A 352 6.76 -12.57 12.26
C PRO A 352 5.47 -11.93 11.72
N HIS A 353 5.54 -10.69 11.26
CA HIS A 353 4.35 -9.91 10.90
C HIS A 353 3.53 -10.53 9.74
N GLY A 354 4.17 -11.28 8.83
CA GLY A 354 3.44 -12.03 7.81
C GLY A 354 2.57 -13.15 8.41
N ILE A 355 3.04 -13.77 9.49
CA ILE A 355 2.29 -14.79 10.22
C ILE A 355 1.14 -14.17 11.01
N THR A 356 1.32 -12.97 11.56
CA THR A 356 0.20 -12.29 12.24
C THR A 356 -0.97 -12.06 11.28
N SER A 357 -0.73 -11.64 10.04
CA SER A 357 -1.78 -11.54 9.01
C SER A 357 -2.45 -12.88 8.69
N CYS A 358 -1.70 -13.99 8.73
CA CYS A 358 -2.27 -15.34 8.55
C CYS A 358 -3.24 -15.70 9.69
N LEU A 359 -2.94 -15.28 10.92
CA LEU A 359 -3.79 -15.49 12.10
C LEU A 359 -5.05 -14.63 12.06
N THR A 360 -4.93 -13.36 11.64
CA THR A 360 -5.94 -12.33 11.92
C THR A 360 -6.85 -12.01 10.76
N LEU A 361 -6.33 -11.88 9.53
CA LEU A 361 -7.03 -11.21 8.42
C LEU A 361 -8.42 -11.80 8.14
N GLY A 362 -8.51 -13.13 7.93
CA GLY A 362 -9.77 -13.76 7.57
C GLY A 362 -10.84 -13.63 8.66
N ARG A 363 -10.44 -13.66 9.94
CA ARG A 363 -11.33 -13.46 11.08
C ARG A 363 -11.76 -11.99 11.20
N VAL A 364 -10.83 -11.06 11.00
CA VAL A 364 -11.12 -9.62 10.99
C VAL A 364 -12.09 -9.27 9.87
N VAL A 365 -11.94 -9.84 8.68
CA VAL A 365 -12.89 -9.66 7.57
C VAL A 365 -14.30 -10.11 7.97
N LYS A 366 -14.45 -11.28 8.60
CA LYS A 366 -15.75 -11.76 9.10
C LYS A 366 -16.33 -10.84 10.18
N LEU A 367 -15.50 -10.28 11.05
CA LEU A 367 -15.94 -9.28 12.02
C LEU A 367 -16.40 -7.99 11.33
N LYS A 368 -15.66 -7.51 10.32
CA LYS A 368 -15.96 -6.32 9.54
C LYS A 368 -17.15 -6.47 8.61
N ALA A 369 -17.54 -7.69 8.23
CA ALA A 369 -18.78 -7.97 7.51
C ALA A 369 -20.05 -7.50 8.27
N ARG A 370 -19.95 -7.29 9.60
CA ARG A 370 -21.04 -6.75 10.43
C ARG A 370 -21.21 -5.24 10.28
N GLU A 371 -20.28 -4.55 9.63
CA GLU A 371 -20.32 -3.11 9.35
C GLU A 371 -20.72 -2.91 7.88
N PRO A 372 -21.94 -2.39 7.57
CA PRO A 372 -22.45 -2.37 6.20
C PRO A 372 -21.52 -1.73 5.16
N HIS A 373 -20.80 -0.67 5.54
CA HIS A 373 -19.82 -0.03 4.66
C HIS A 373 -18.64 -0.95 4.33
N ALA A 374 -18.01 -1.53 5.35
CA ALA A 374 -16.87 -2.43 5.15
C ALA A 374 -17.29 -3.70 4.42
N ALA A 375 -18.45 -4.27 4.77
CA ALA A 375 -19.03 -5.42 4.12
C ALA A 375 -19.22 -5.18 2.61
N GLY A 376 -19.85 -4.06 2.23
CA GLY A 376 -20.04 -3.68 0.84
C GLY A 376 -18.72 -3.48 0.07
N GLN A 377 -17.69 -2.91 0.71
CA GLN A 377 -16.38 -2.74 0.09
C GLN A 377 -15.64 -4.05 -0.12
N VAL A 378 -15.65 -4.95 0.87
CA VAL A 378 -15.01 -6.27 0.77
C VAL A 378 -15.71 -7.17 -0.24
N ALA A 379 -17.06 -7.13 -0.29
CA ALA A 379 -17.86 -7.93 -1.23
C ALA A 379 -17.51 -7.67 -2.71
N ARG A 380 -17.00 -6.47 -3.05
CA ARG A 380 -16.50 -6.13 -4.40
C ARG A 380 -15.41 -7.06 -4.91
N LEU A 381 -14.72 -7.78 -4.01
CA LEU A 381 -13.65 -8.69 -4.39
C LEU A 381 -14.19 -9.99 -5.01
N LEU A 382 -15.41 -10.44 -4.67
CA LEU A 382 -15.94 -11.74 -5.12
C LEU A 382 -15.89 -11.94 -6.65
N PRO A 383 -16.33 -10.99 -7.49
CA PRO A 383 -16.27 -11.17 -8.95
C PRO A 383 -14.84 -11.31 -9.47
N PHE A 384 -13.86 -10.64 -8.84
CA PHE A 384 -12.45 -10.79 -9.20
C PHE A 384 -11.88 -12.16 -8.81
N LEU A 385 -12.51 -12.85 -7.85
CA LEU A 385 -12.20 -14.24 -7.50
C LEU A 385 -13.01 -15.25 -8.34
N GLY A 386 -13.76 -14.79 -9.34
CA GLY A 386 -14.64 -15.64 -10.16
C GLY A 386 -15.87 -16.16 -9.40
N LEU A 387 -16.27 -15.50 -8.31
CA LEU A 387 -17.41 -15.88 -7.49
C LEU A 387 -18.59 -14.92 -7.73
N ALA A 388 -19.79 -15.47 -7.78
CA ALA A 388 -21.01 -14.67 -7.86
C ALA A 388 -21.31 -14.01 -6.50
N ALA A 389 -21.65 -12.72 -6.53
CA ALA A 389 -22.17 -12.02 -5.37
C ALA A 389 -23.62 -12.42 -5.11
N SER A 390 -23.99 -12.66 -3.85
CA SER A 390 -25.38 -12.91 -3.45
C SER A 390 -26.22 -11.64 -3.46
N GLY A 391 -25.59 -10.47 -3.38
CA GLY A 391 -26.24 -9.18 -3.21
C GLY A 391 -26.42 -8.78 -1.74
N ASP A 392 -26.16 -9.69 -0.80
CA ASP A 392 -26.02 -9.39 0.62
C ASP A 392 -24.55 -9.16 0.96
N GLY A 393 -24.18 -7.89 1.16
CA GLY A 393 -22.80 -7.50 1.43
C GLY A 393 -22.19 -8.17 2.67
N LYS A 394 -22.98 -8.51 3.69
CA LYS A 394 -22.48 -9.21 4.87
C LYS A 394 -22.12 -10.66 4.51
N VAL A 395 -23.04 -11.38 3.87
CA VAL A 395 -22.80 -12.77 3.43
C VAL A 395 -21.61 -12.83 2.48
N ASP A 396 -21.56 -11.92 1.51
CA ASP A 396 -20.50 -11.84 0.52
C ASP A 396 -19.12 -11.55 1.15
N ALA A 397 -19.06 -10.63 2.12
CA ALA A 397 -17.83 -10.35 2.87
C ALA A 397 -17.40 -11.53 3.78
N GLU A 398 -18.34 -12.25 4.39
CA GLU A 398 -18.04 -13.47 5.16
C GLU A 398 -17.44 -14.57 4.27
N VAL A 399 -17.91 -14.70 3.01
CA VAL A 399 -17.32 -15.61 2.01
C VAL A 399 -15.88 -15.21 1.69
N VAL A 400 -15.59 -13.92 1.51
CA VAL A 400 -14.20 -13.43 1.33
C VAL A 400 -13.34 -13.79 2.53
N GLY A 401 -13.84 -13.58 3.75
CA GLY A 401 -13.13 -13.95 4.98
C GLY A 401 -12.82 -15.45 5.05
N GLU A 402 -13.76 -16.31 4.64
CA GLU A 402 -13.51 -17.75 4.54
C GLU A 402 -12.48 -18.10 3.46
N LYS A 403 -12.49 -17.42 2.30
CA LYS A 403 -11.48 -17.63 1.27
C LYS A 403 -10.08 -17.27 1.74
N VAL A 404 -9.93 -16.20 2.54
CA VAL A 404 -8.64 -15.88 3.18
C VAL A 404 -8.19 -17.02 4.10
N LEU A 405 -9.07 -17.53 4.97
CA LEU A 405 -8.73 -18.62 5.88
C LEU A 405 -8.38 -19.92 5.13
N GLN A 406 -9.11 -20.22 4.05
CA GLN A 406 -8.81 -21.34 3.19
C GLN A 406 -7.44 -21.19 2.51
N LEU A 407 -7.12 -20.00 1.99
CA LEU A 407 -5.81 -19.73 1.40
C LEU A 407 -4.69 -19.94 2.42
N VAL A 408 -4.84 -19.48 3.67
CA VAL A 408 -3.85 -19.73 4.74
C VAL A 408 -3.59 -21.23 4.93
N ARG A 409 -4.66 -22.05 4.98
CA ARG A 409 -4.55 -23.52 5.08
C ARG A 409 -3.89 -24.12 3.84
N ASP A 410 -4.30 -23.72 2.65
CA ASP A 410 -3.76 -24.23 1.38
C ASP A 410 -2.27 -23.89 1.23
N LEU A 411 -1.84 -22.76 1.79
CA LEU A 411 -0.43 -22.36 1.84
C LEU A 411 0.37 -23.08 2.94
N GLY A 412 -0.27 -23.75 3.90
CA GLY A 412 0.41 -24.39 5.05
C GLY A 412 0.98 -23.35 6.02
N LEU A 413 0.27 -22.23 6.15
CA LEU A 413 0.60 -21.13 7.05
C LEU A 413 -0.36 -21.04 8.24
N ASP A 414 -1.27 -22.01 8.36
CA ASP A 414 -2.11 -22.15 9.53
C ASP A 414 -1.22 -22.26 10.77
N CYS A 415 -1.60 -21.50 11.77
CA CYS A 415 -0.83 -21.39 12.98
C CYS A 415 -1.75 -21.06 14.15
N ASP A 416 -1.21 -21.34 15.32
CA ASP A 416 -1.85 -21.22 16.60
C ASP A 416 -0.95 -20.39 17.50
N LEU A 417 -1.52 -19.50 18.30
CA LEU A 417 -0.75 -18.68 19.24
C LEU A 417 0.07 -19.52 20.23
N ARG A 418 -0.36 -20.75 20.54
CA ARG A 418 0.39 -21.70 21.38
C ARG A 418 1.74 -22.09 20.76
N ASN A 419 1.86 -22.09 19.42
CA ASN A 419 3.13 -22.35 18.74
C ASN A 419 4.17 -21.26 19.02
N TYR A 420 3.73 -20.09 19.51
CA TYR A 420 4.55 -18.94 19.87
C TYR A 420 4.65 -18.72 21.38
N ARG A 421 4.30 -19.73 22.19
CA ARG A 421 4.32 -19.68 23.66
C ARG A 421 3.43 -18.56 24.24
N VAL A 422 2.37 -18.20 23.53
CA VAL A 422 1.35 -17.27 24.01
C VAL A 422 0.24 -18.08 24.68
N GLY A 423 -0.10 -17.75 25.93
CA GLY A 423 -1.16 -18.39 26.69
C GLY A 423 -2.50 -17.65 26.59
N ARG A 424 -3.61 -18.34 26.92
CA ARG A 424 -4.96 -17.74 26.92
C ARG A 424 -5.11 -16.60 27.94
N ASP A 425 -4.26 -16.56 28.96
CA ASP A 425 -4.14 -15.45 29.91
C ASP A 425 -3.73 -14.12 29.26
N GLN A 426 -3.14 -14.16 28.04
CA GLN A 426 -2.74 -12.98 27.30
C GLN A 426 -3.85 -12.36 26.45
N VAL A 427 -5.04 -12.98 26.37
CA VAL A 427 -6.16 -12.49 25.53
C VAL A 427 -6.50 -11.04 25.86
N GLU A 428 -6.66 -10.69 27.14
CA GLU A 428 -6.98 -9.32 27.56
C GLU A 428 -5.88 -8.32 27.23
N VAL A 429 -4.61 -8.73 27.39
CA VAL A 429 -3.45 -7.89 27.09
C VAL A 429 -3.37 -7.59 25.58
N ILE A 430 -3.57 -8.62 24.75
CA ILE A 430 -3.56 -8.49 23.29
C ILE A 430 -4.71 -7.61 22.83
N THR A 431 -5.92 -7.83 23.34
CA THR A 431 -7.10 -7.03 23.01
C THR A 431 -6.89 -5.58 23.36
N ARG A 432 -6.45 -5.27 24.58
CA ARG A 432 -6.20 -3.88 25.00
C ARG A 432 -5.14 -3.20 24.14
N ARG A 433 -4.06 -3.91 23.79
CA ARG A 433 -3.02 -3.37 22.88
C ARG A 433 -3.55 -3.10 21.48
N ALA A 434 -4.40 -3.98 20.95
CA ALA A 434 -4.95 -3.85 19.60
C ALA A 434 -6.03 -2.76 19.48
N THR A 435 -6.85 -2.57 20.52
CA THR A 435 -7.94 -1.59 20.51
C THR A 435 -7.54 -0.23 21.07
N GLY A 436 -6.56 -0.19 21.98
CA GLY A 436 -6.25 0.99 22.78
C GLY A 436 -7.35 1.37 23.79
N LEU A 437 -8.29 0.46 24.07
CA LEU A 437 -9.48 0.71 24.89
C LEU A 437 -9.62 -0.32 26.01
N ASP A 438 -10.19 0.11 27.14
CA ASP A 438 -10.43 -0.75 28.32
C ASP A 438 -11.77 -1.51 28.28
N GLY A 439 -12.68 -1.18 27.36
CA GLY A 439 -13.97 -1.87 27.24
C GLY A 439 -14.93 -1.32 26.20
N GLY A 440 -16.08 -1.99 26.05
CA GLY A 440 -17.16 -1.65 25.11
C GLY A 440 -17.46 -2.78 24.11
N VAL A 441 -18.61 -2.74 23.45
CA VAL A 441 -19.09 -3.81 22.56
C VAL A 441 -18.10 -4.14 21.43
N GLY A 442 -17.37 -3.14 20.93
CA GLY A 442 -16.30 -3.35 19.96
C GLY A 442 -15.11 -4.12 20.54
N VAL A 443 -14.73 -3.82 21.79
CA VAL A 443 -13.62 -4.48 22.50
C VAL A 443 -13.94 -5.93 22.81
N GLU A 444 -15.17 -6.22 23.27
CA GLU A 444 -15.62 -7.60 23.53
C GLU A 444 -15.55 -8.47 22.27
N ARG A 445 -15.95 -7.94 21.12
CA ARG A 445 -15.85 -8.66 19.83
C ARG A 445 -14.40 -8.92 19.41
N VAL A 446 -13.51 -7.97 19.67
CA VAL A 446 -12.07 -8.16 19.42
C VAL A 446 -11.50 -9.20 20.39
N ARG A 447 -11.92 -9.20 21.65
CA ARG A 447 -11.56 -10.23 22.63
C ARG A 447 -11.98 -11.62 22.19
N ASP A 448 -13.22 -11.78 21.74
CA ASP A 448 -13.72 -13.07 21.25
C ASP A 448 -12.87 -13.54 20.05
N LEU A 449 -12.58 -12.65 19.10
CA LEU A 449 -11.70 -12.94 17.96
C LEU A 449 -10.30 -13.39 18.40
N VAL A 450 -9.68 -12.70 19.37
CA VAL A 450 -8.36 -13.08 19.91
C VAL A 450 -8.42 -14.46 20.58
N GLY A 451 -9.53 -14.78 21.25
CA GLY A 451 -9.77 -16.09 21.86
C GLY A 451 -9.85 -17.25 20.86
N GLU A 452 -10.18 -16.97 19.59
CA GLU A 452 -10.22 -17.93 18.48
C GLU A 452 -8.85 -18.17 17.81
N LEU A 453 -7.79 -17.47 18.23
CA LEU A 453 -6.43 -17.64 17.70
C LEU A 453 -5.65 -18.80 18.37
N PHE A 454 -6.34 -19.59 19.20
CA PHE A 454 -5.81 -20.68 20.03
C PHE A 454 -6.47 -22.03 19.72
#